data_AF-A0A819MZU8-F1
#
_entry.id   AF-A0A819MZU8-F1
#
_cell.length_a   1.000
_cell.length_b   1.000
_cell.length_c   1.000
_cell.angle_alpha   90.00
_cell.angle_beta   90.00
_cell.angle_gamma   90.00
#
_symmetry.space_group_name_H-M   'P 1'
#
loop_
_entity.id
_entity.type
_entity.pdbx_description
1 polymer ?
#
loop_
_entity_poly.entity_id
_entity_poly.type
_entity_poly.pdbx_seq_one_letter_code
_entity_poly.pdbx_strand_id
1 'polypeptide(L)'
;MTSLIPNVFNVEDNQINHQYYSNVNYIKNNSTSSTSASSLLSKINKHALTITNSKFIHHNKTLETTIECVGSPYNQSCLYHNLYYVDSTFMILTVKGRDLPSYSVRIGAFILWPTTPHKRIFDSYSHLEKFVRNVIDPRIIPSVTLYFSQYWHDNIGHALFDGLYPAYVALTRFSPRHLHPFRILAGINNCNACWSEDIYSRFGGLGILKQSVLNKMSKGYWFMFEELVMGSGT
;
A
#
# COMPACT_ATOMS: atom_id res chain seq x y z
N MET A 1 -29.06 16.69 43.25
CA MET A 1 -28.69 15.90 42.07
C MET A 1 -27.75 16.73 41.24
N THR A 2 -26.46 16.49 41.45
CA THR A 2 -25.31 17.25 40.98
C THR A 2 -24.86 16.71 39.63
N SER A 3 -24.99 17.52 38.57
CA SER A 3 -24.42 17.23 37.25
C SER A 3 -23.24 18.17 37.03
N LEU A 4 -22.05 17.68 37.33
CA LEU A 4 -20.78 18.32 36.99
C LEU A 4 -20.40 17.93 35.56
N ILE A 5 -20.33 18.91 34.67
CA ILE A 5 -19.67 18.81 33.36
C ILE A 5 -18.32 19.49 33.50
N PRO A 6 -17.19 18.78 33.34
CA PRO A 6 -15.91 19.42 33.04
C PRO A 6 -15.65 19.32 31.53
N ASN A 7 -15.82 20.46 30.85
CA ASN A 7 -15.26 20.71 29.52
C ASN A 7 -13.83 21.23 29.71
N VAL A 8 -12.82 20.36 29.60
CA VAL A 8 -11.44 20.76 29.33
C VAL A 8 -10.75 19.63 28.57
N PHE A 9 -10.57 19.79 27.26
CA PHE A 9 -9.45 19.17 26.54
C PHE A 9 -8.79 20.27 25.72
N ASN A 10 -7.70 20.81 26.26
CA ASN A 10 -6.70 21.53 25.47
C ASN A 10 -6.01 20.50 24.58
N VAL A 11 -6.18 20.64 23.27
CA VAL A 11 -5.34 20.01 22.26
C VAL A 11 -4.46 21.11 21.67
N GLU A 12 -3.41 21.46 22.40
CA GLU A 12 -2.22 22.07 21.82
C GLU A 12 -1.26 20.92 21.50
N ASP A 13 -1.19 20.57 20.22
CA ASP A 13 -0.02 20.03 19.50
C ASP A 13 -0.50 19.23 18.29
N ASN A 14 -0.76 19.94 17.19
CA ASN A 14 -0.74 19.36 15.83
C ASN A 14 -0.71 20.43 14.73
N GLN A 15 0.14 21.44 14.88
CA GLN A 15 0.39 22.44 13.82
C GLN A 15 1.59 22.11 12.91
N ILE A 16 2.21 20.94 13.02
CA ILE A 16 3.29 20.52 12.11
C ILE A 16 2.74 19.40 11.23
N ASN A 17 1.95 19.74 10.19
CA ASN A 17 1.77 18.90 8.98
C ASN A 17 0.85 19.51 7.91
N HIS A 18 0.19 20.64 8.17
CA HIS A 18 -0.71 21.27 7.18
C HIS A 18 -0.05 22.25 6.18
N GLN A 19 1.26 22.52 6.29
CA GLN A 19 1.95 23.50 5.45
C GLN A 19 2.61 22.93 4.17
N TYR A 20 2.53 21.62 3.94
CA TYR A 20 3.21 20.98 2.80
C TYR A 20 2.37 20.79 1.53
N TYR A 21 1.04 20.99 1.58
CA TYR A 21 0.14 20.72 0.44
C TYR A 21 -0.40 21.97 -0.27
N SER A 22 -0.09 23.18 0.21
CA SER A 22 -0.62 24.44 -0.35
C SER A 22 0.29 25.10 -1.40
N ASN A 23 1.54 24.65 -1.58
CA ASN A 23 2.51 25.33 -2.46
C ASN A 23 2.53 24.84 -3.93
N VAL A 24 1.72 23.85 -4.32
CA VAL A 24 1.71 23.35 -5.70
C VAL A 24 0.74 24.12 -6.62
N ASN A 25 -0.22 24.86 -6.06
CA ASN A 25 -1.23 25.58 -6.85
C ASN A 25 -0.95 27.08 -7.06
N TYR A 26 0.15 27.62 -6.51
CA TYR A 26 0.48 29.05 -6.67
C TYR A 26 1.49 29.35 -7.80
N ILE A 27 2.03 28.32 -8.49
CA ILE A 27 3.04 28.47 -9.55
C ILE A 27 2.49 28.08 -10.94
N LYS A 28 1.20 28.31 -11.20
CA LYS A 28 0.62 28.16 -12.55
C LYS A 28 0.32 29.46 -13.27
N ASN A 29 0.46 30.62 -12.61
CA ASN A 29 0.05 31.91 -13.19
C ASN A 29 1.17 32.95 -13.29
N ASN A 30 2.44 32.56 -13.36
CA ASN A 30 3.52 33.48 -13.77
C ASN A 30 4.78 32.71 -14.16
N SER A 31 5.08 32.63 -15.46
CA SER A 31 6.46 32.77 -16.00
C SER A 31 6.51 32.44 -17.50
N THR A 32 6.39 33.48 -18.31
CA THR A 32 7.18 33.63 -19.54
C THR A 32 8.62 33.96 -19.14
N SER A 33 9.47 32.95 -18.91
CA SER A 33 10.91 33.12 -19.10
C SER A 33 11.60 31.78 -19.33
N SER A 34 12.35 31.74 -20.42
CA SER A 34 13.20 30.65 -20.86
C SER A 34 14.29 30.39 -19.82
N THR A 35 14.06 29.40 -18.96
CA THR A 35 15.11 28.83 -18.11
C THR A 35 15.23 27.34 -18.43
N SER A 36 16.45 26.91 -18.74
CA SER A 36 16.81 25.60 -19.26
C SER A 36 16.16 24.42 -18.54
N ALA A 37 15.48 23.57 -19.31
CA ALA A 37 14.74 22.39 -18.84
C ALA A 37 15.58 21.31 -18.13
N SER A 38 16.93 21.42 -18.09
CA SER A 38 17.78 20.43 -17.41
C SER A 38 17.88 20.62 -15.89
N SER A 39 17.59 21.81 -15.34
CA SER A 39 17.70 22.05 -13.90
C SER A 39 16.40 21.84 -13.09
N LEU A 40 15.27 21.61 -13.77
CA LEU A 40 13.97 21.34 -13.12
C LEU A 40 13.71 19.84 -12.87
N LEU A 41 14.31 18.95 -13.67
CA LEU A 41 14.14 17.50 -13.52
C LEU A 41 14.86 16.90 -12.30
N SER A 42 15.79 17.62 -11.68
CA SER A 42 16.51 17.16 -10.48
C SER A 42 15.78 17.44 -9.16
N LYS A 43 14.69 18.23 -9.18
CA LYS A 43 13.97 18.65 -7.95
C LYS A 43 12.67 17.90 -7.66
N ILE A 44 12.12 17.13 -8.61
CA ILE A 44 10.79 16.48 -8.44
C ILE A 44 10.87 15.05 -7.87
N ASN A 45 12.05 14.40 -7.85
CA ASN A 45 12.18 13.00 -7.42
C ASN A 45 12.58 12.79 -5.93
N LYS A 46 12.38 13.76 -5.04
CA LYS A 46 12.84 13.68 -3.64
C LYS A 46 11.79 13.28 -2.59
N HIS A 47 10.54 13.02 -2.95
CA HIS A 47 9.59 12.32 -2.07
C HIS A 47 9.80 10.80 -2.15
N ALA A 48 11.06 10.40 -2.01
CA ALA A 48 11.45 9.02 -1.87
C ALA A 48 10.76 8.44 -0.62
N LEU A 49 10.14 7.27 -0.80
CA LEU A 49 9.71 6.38 0.27
C LEU A 49 10.72 6.47 1.42
N THR A 50 10.35 7.06 2.56
CA THR A 50 11.15 6.93 3.78
C THR A 50 10.95 5.50 4.27
N ILE A 51 11.62 4.56 3.61
CA ILE A 51 11.84 3.21 4.14
C ILE A 51 12.78 3.46 5.31
N THR A 52 12.19 3.55 6.50
CA THR A 52 13.00 3.53 7.71
C THR A 52 13.72 2.19 7.72
N ASN A 53 15.05 2.23 7.90
CA ASN A 53 15.80 1.09 8.43
C ASN A 53 15.40 0.90 9.90
N SER A 54 14.10 0.70 10.11
CA SER A 54 13.51 0.36 11.39
C SER A 54 14.08 -1.00 11.75
N LYS A 55 15.06 -1.01 12.68
CA LYS A 55 15.44 -2.24 13.37
C LYS A 55 14.15 -2.88 13.86
N PHE A 56 13.90 -4.12 13.47
CA PHE A 56 12.76 -4.94 13.89
C PHE A 56 12.53 -4.76 15.40
N ILE A 57 11.60 -3.88 15.79
CA ILE A 57 11.20 -3.78 17.19
C ILE A 57 10.37 -5.04 17.43
N HIS A 58 10.95 -5.96 18.21
CA HIS A 58 10.39 -7.25 18.60
C HIS A 58 9.08 -7.08 19.38
N HIS A 59 7.99 -6.77 18.68
CA HIS A 59 6.68 -7.18 19.14
C HIS A 59 6.54 -8.67 18.80
N ASN A 60 5.86 -9.44 19.67
CA ASN A 60 5.54 -10.87 19.52
C ASN A 60 4.61 -11.16 18.31
N LYS A 61 4.86 -10.54 17.16
CA LYS A 61 4.18 -10.79 15.90
C LYS A 61 4.88 -11.97 15.22
N THR A 62 4.07 -12.93 14.75
CA THR A 62 4.57 -14.05 13.94
C THR A 62 5.19 -13.52 12.66
N LEU A 63 6.22 -14.18 12.13
CA LEU A 63 6.81 -13.87 10.81
C LEU A 63 6.11 -14.61 9.66
N GLU A 64 5.26 -15.57 10.01
CA GLU A 64 4.37 -16.27 9.08
C GLU A 64 3.33 -15.31 8.51
N THR A 65 3.03 -15.47 7.23
CA THR A 65 1.95 -14.75 6.56
C THR A 65 0.60 -15.29 7.04
N THR A 66 -0.27 -14.43 7.55
CA THR A 66 -1.66 -14.79 7.86
C THR A 66 -2.60 -14.14 6.86
N ILE A 67 -3.73 -14.80 6.60
CA ILE A 67 -4.67 -14.41 5.55
C ILE A 67 -6.09 -14.50 6.08
N GLU A 68 -6.83 -13.41 5.96
CA GLU A 68 -8.27 -13.34 6.21
C GLU A 68 -8.96 -12.95 4.90
N CYS A 69 -9.88 -13.78 4.41
CA CYS A 69 -10.60 -13.51 3.17
C CYS A 69 -12.11 -13.41 3.42
N VAL A 70 -12.75 -12.43 2.78
CA VAL A 70 -14.18 -12.14 2.89
C VAL A 70 -14.78 -12.05 1.47
N GLY A 71 -15.95 -12.66 1.29
CA GLY A 71 -16.69 -12.65 0.02
C GLY A 71 -16.68 -14.00 -0.71
N SER A 72 -17.45 -14.08 -1.78
CA SER A 72 -17.46 -15.23 -2.69
C SER A 72 -16.25 -15.19 -3.63
N PRO A 73 -15.84 -16.31 -4.27
CA PRO A 73 -14.63 -16.36 -5.10
C PRO A 73 -14.54 -15.29 -6.19
N TYR A 74 -15.67 -14.83 -6.74
CA TYR A 74 -15.70 -13.78 -7.77
C TYR A 74 -15.55 -12.37 -7.19
N ASN A 75 -16.00 -12.16 -5.95
CA ASN A 75 -15.97 -10.88 -5.26
C ASN A 75 -15.22 -11.03 -3.92
N GLN A 76 -14.07 -11.70 -3.97
CA GLN A 76 -13.28 -12.00 -2.79
C GLN A 76 -12.29 -10.87 -2.52
N SER A 77 -12.18 -10.46 -1.26
CA SER A 77 -11.10 -9.61 -0.79
C SER A 77 -10.33 -10.34 0.30
N CYS A 78 -9.02 -10.16 0.34
CA CYS A 78 -8.16 -10.74 1.36
C CYS A 78 -7.29 -9.66 2.01
N LEU A 79 -7.25 -9.72 3.33
CA LEU A 79 -6.29 -9.04 4.17
C LEU A 79 -5.14 -10.01 4.44
N TYR A 80 -3.93 -9.54 4.20
CA TYR A 80 -2.70 -10.25 4.48
C TYR A 80 -1.91 -9.52 5.55
N HIS A 81 -1.42 -10.26 6.55
CA HIS A 81 -0.37 -9.79 7.44
C HIS A 81 0.95 -10.45 7.07
N ASN A 82 2.04 -9.68 7.10
CA ASN A 82 3.37 -10.16 6.73
C ASN A 82 3.38 -10.81 5.34
N LEU A 83 2.77 -10.16 4.34
CA LEU A 83 2.92 -10.60 2.95
C LEU A 83 4.26 -10.12 2.41
N TYR A 84 5.03 -11.01 1.81
CA TYR A 84 6.36 -10.68 1.30
C TYR A 84 6.30 -10.33 -0.18
N TYR A 85 7.27 -9.54 -0.63
CA TYR A 85 7.44 -9.17 -2.03
C TYR A 85 8.91 -9.24 -2.43
N VAL A 86 9.20 -10.04 -3.45
CA VAL A 86 10.54 -10.29 -3.97
C VAL A 86 10.46 -10.60 -5.45
N ASP A 87 11.43 -10.12 -6.23
CA ASP A 87 11.53 -10.41 -7.67
C ASP A 87 10.19 -10.25 -8.41
N SER A 88 9.55 -9.10 -8.17
CA SER A 88 8.25 -8.71 -8.72
C SER A 88 7.06 -9.63 -8.37
N THR A 89 7.16 -10.45 -7.33
CA THR A 89 6.16 -11.45 -6.97
C THR A 89 5.78 -11.37 -5.49
N PHE A 90 4.49 -11.50 -5.20
CA PHE A 90 4.00 -11.66 -3.82
C PHE A 90 4.28 -13.09 -3.33
N MET A 91 4.75 -13.22 -2.10
CA MET A 91 5.17 -14.48 -1.49
C MET A 91 4.56 -14.65 -0.10
N ILE A 92 3.86 -15.76 0.08
CA ILE A 92 3.37 -16.27 1.37
C ILE A 92 4.48 -17.14 1.96
N LEU A 93 4.88 -16.84 3.20
CA LEU A 93 5.75 -17.71 3.99
C LEU A 93 4.93 -18.39 5.07
N THR A 94 4.86 -19.72 5.08
CA THR A 94 4.03 -20.50 6.00
C THR A 94 4.72 -21.78 6.48
N VAL A 95 4.23 -22.37 7.55
CA VAL A 95 4.73 -23.64 8.10
C VAL A 95 3.86 -24.81 7.61
N LYS A 96 4.47 -25.99 7.43
CA LYS A 96 3.79 -27.21 7.03
C LYS A 96 2.64 -27.56 7.98
N GLY A 97 1.52 -28.01 7.42
CA GLY A 97 0.31 -28.37 8.18
C GLY A 97 -0.58 -27.19 8.56
N ARG A 98 -0.25 -25.97 8.11
CA ARG A 98 -1.15 -24.82 8.22
C ARG A 98 -2.15 -24.81 7.06
N ASP A 99 -3.43 -24.76 7.41
CA ASP A 99 -4.50 -24.52 6.46
C ASP A 99 -4.63 -23.02 6.20
N LEU A 100 -4.54 -22.64 4.93
CA LEU A 100 -4.79 -21.28 4.45
C LEU A 100 -6.13 -21.28 3.71
N PRO A 101 -6.94 -20.20 3.81
CA PRO A 101 -8.15 -20.08 3.01
C PRO A 101 -7.80 -20.04 1.51
N SER A 102 -8.79 -20.18 0.63
CA SER A 102 -8.60 -19.76 -0.75
C SER A 102 -8.27 -18.26 -0.76
N TYR A 103 -7.17 -17.86 -1.40
CA TYR A 103 -6.67 -16.48 -1.41
C TYR A 103 -6.45 -15.92 -2.82
N SER A 104 -7.07 -16.56 -3.81
CA SER A 104 -7.04 -16.09 -5.20
C SER A 104 -8.01 -14.92 -5.34
N VAL A 105 -7.51 -13.73 -5.67
CA VAL A 105 -8.31 -12.50 -5.73
C VAL A 105 -8.13 -11.76 -7.03
N ARG A 106 -9.19 -11.16 -7.56
CA ARG A 106 -9.09 -10.21 -8.68
C ARG A 106 -8.66 -8.85 -8.14
N ILE A 107 -7.84 -8.12 -8.89
CA ILE A 107 -7.25 -6.85 -8.44
C ILE A 107 -7.63 -5.66 -9.32
N GLY A 108 -8.54 -5.85 -10.28
CA GLY A 108 -8.99 -4.81 -11.20
C GLY A 108 -10.13 -5.28 -12.08
N ALA A 109 -11.01 -4.36 -12.50
CA ALA A 109 -12.23 -4.68 -13.25
C ALA A 109 -11.94 -5.42 -14.57
N PHE A 110 -10.86 -5.05 -15.27
CA PHE A 110 -10.45 -5.62 -16.55
C PHE A 110 -9.35 -6.69 -16.45
N ILE A 111 -8.98 -7.07 -15.22
CA ILE A 111 -8.04 -8.17 -14.98
C ILE A 111 -8.88 -9.40 -14.66
N LEU A 112 -9.03 -10.26 -15.67
CA LEU A 112 -9.87 -11.46 -15.59
C LEU A 112 -9.19 -12.61 -14.86
N TRP A 113 -7.86 -12.61 -14.82
CA TRP A 113 -7.07 -13.62 -14.14
C TRP A 113 -6.91 -13.27 -12.67
N PRO A 114 -7.16 -14.19 -11.74
CA PRO A 114 -6.95 -13.90 -10.35
C PRO A 114 -5.45 -13.81 -10.05
N THR A 115 -5.10 -12.91 -9.13
CA THR A 115 -3.78 -12.81 -8.54
C THR A 115 -3.68 -13.78 -7.37
N THR A 116 -2.70 -14.68 -7.45
CA THR A 116 -2.42 -15.67 -6.40
C THR A 116 -0.96 -15.51 -5.98
N PRO A 117 -0.68 -15.04 -4.75
CA PRO A 117 0.68 -15.02 -4.23
C PRO A 117 1.33 -16.40 -4.29
N HIS A 118 2.62 -16.44 -4.61
CA HIS A 118 3.42 -17.67 -4.52
C HIS A 118 3.54 -18.11 -3.07
N LYS A 119 3.82 -19.39 -2.84
CA LYS A 119 3.90 -19.95 -1.49
C LYS A 119 5.22 -20.66 -1.28
N ARG A 120 5.88 -20.36 -0.16
CA ARG A 120 7.03 -21.11 0.37
C ARG A 120 6.68 -21.69 1.73
N ILE A 121 6.80 -23.02 1.83
CA ILE A 121 6.45 -23.78 3.02
C ILE A 121 7.73 -24.19 3.76
N PHE A 122 7.76 -24.00 5.07
CA PHE A 122 8.85 -24.42 5.96
C PHE A 122 8.41 -25.59 6.83
N ASP A 123 9.34 -26.48 7.18
CA ASP A 123 9.02 -27.64 8.04
C ASP A 123 8.66 -27.24 9.48
N SER A 124 9.19 -26.11 9.96
CA SER A 124 8.94 -25.60 11.30
C SER A 124 9.00 -24.08 11.32
N TYR A 125 8.39 -23.47 12.36
CA TYR A 125 8.48 -22.02 12.57
C TYR A 125 9.93 -21.56 12.79
N SER A 126 10.77 -22.36 13.47
CA SER A 126 12.18 -22.03 13.68
C SER A 126 12.96 -21.89 12.37
N HIS A 127 12.69 -22.76 11.39
CA HIS A 127 13.29 -22.64 10.05
C HIS A 127 12.79 -21.40 9.30
N LEU A 128 11.49 -21.09 9.40
CA LEU A 128 10.92 -19.86 8.82
C LEU A 128 11.56 -18.62 9.45
N GLU A 129 11.63 -18.55 10.78
CA GLU A 129 12.22 -17.44 11.51
C GLU A 129 13.69 -17.24 11.15
N LYS A 130 14.48 -18.32 11.13
CA LYS A 130 15.88 -18.27 10.70
C LYS A 130 16.02 -17.75 9.27
N PHE A 131 15.15 -18.18 8.36
CA PHE A 131 15.15 -17.68 6.99
C PHE A 131 14.83 -16.18 6.94
N VAL A 132 13.78 -15.73 7.61
CA VAL A 132 13.36 -14.32 7.61
C VAL A 132 14.44 -13.43 8.23
N ARG A 133 14.97 -13.80 9.40
CA ARG A 133 15.90 -12.97 10.16
C ARG A 133 17.33 -13.02 9.63
N ASN A 134 17.79 -14.16 9.14
CA ASN A 134 19.21 -14.37 8.85
C ASN A 134 19.52 -14.48 7.36
N VAL A 135 18.51 -14.71 6.51
CA VAL A 135 18.71 -14.87 5.06
C VAL A 135 18.15 -13.68 4.29
N ILE A 136 16.90 -13.31 4.53
CA ILE A 136 16.23 -12.31 3.68
C ILE A 136 16.17 -10.90 4.26
N ASP A 137 16.17 -10.75 5.61
CA ASP A 137 16.13 -9.47 6.34
C ASP A 137 15.26 -8.39 5.65
N PRO A 138 13.93 -8.62 5.58
CA PRO A 138 13.07 -7.88 4.67
C PRO A 138 12.91 -6.42 5.09
N ARG A 139 12.83 -5.53 4.11
CA ARG A 139 12.45 -4.12 4.33
C ARG A 139 10.95 -4.02 4.62
N ILE A 140 10.60 -3.51 5.78
CA ILE A 140 9.20 -3.42 6.19
C ILE A 140 8.51 -2.25 5.48
N ILE A 141 7.33 -2.51 4.92
CA ILE A 141 6.39 -1.52 4.43
C ILE A 141 5.30 -1.40 5.51
N PRO A 142 5.37 -0.35 6.36
CA PRO A 142 4.48 -0.23 7.51
C PRO A 142 3.09 0.23 7.11
N SER A 143 2.14 0.05 8.04
CA SER A 143 0.74 0.45 7.92
C SER A 143 -0.01 -0.30 6.82
N VAL A 144 -1.33 -0.07 6.75
CA VAL A 144 -2.20 -0.68 5.74
C VAL A 144 -1.79 -0.23 4.35
N THR A 145 -1.64 -1.20 3.44
CA THR A 145 -1.47 -0.98 2.01
C THR A 145 -2.68 -1.54 1.26
N LEU A 146 -3.30 -0.73 0.40
CA LEU A 146 -4.36 -1.16 -0.51
C LEU A 146 -3.78 -1.42 -1.90
N TYR A 147 -3.86 -2.65 -2.40
CA TYR A 147 -3.36 -3.04 -3.71
C TYR A 147 -4.47 -3.23 -4.73
N PHE A 148 -4.34 -2.56 -5.86
CA PHE A 148 -5.14 -2.79 -7.06
C PHE A 148 -4.33 -2.47 -8.32
N SER A 149 -4.81 -2.91 -9.47
CA SER A 149 -4.22 -2.62 -10.78
C SER A 149 -5.30 -2.11 -11.71
N GLN A 150 -4.99 -1.04 -12.45
CA GLN A 150 -5.95 -0.35 -13.29
C GLN A 150 -5.32 0.08 -14.60
N TYR A 151 -6.00 -0.23 -15.71
CA TYR A 151 -5.67 0.30 -17.03
C TYR A 151 -6.25 1.69 -17.22
N TRP A 152 -5.68 2.48 -18.13
CA TRP A 152 -6.24 3.79 -18.50
C TRP A 152 -6.49 4.72 -17.31
N HIS A 153 -5.58 4.72 -16.31
CA HIS A 153 -5.70 5.60 -15.16
C HIS A 153 -5.51 7.09 -15.54
N ASP A 154 -5.10 7.39 -16.76
CA ASP A 154 -5.13 8.72 -17.36
C ASP A 154 -6.56 9.24 -17.57
N ASN A 155 -7.54 8.36 -17.78
CA ASN A 155 -8.95 8.70 -17.74
C ASN A 155 -9.46 8.65 -16.29
N ILE A 156 -9.93 9.79 -15.78
CA ILE A 156 -10.34 9.90 -14.38
C ILE A 156 -11.55 9.02 -14.02
N GLY A 157 -12.46 8.79 -14.97
CA GLY A 157 -13.60 7.89 -14.77
C GLY A 157 -13.13 6.47 -14.52
N HIS A 158 -12.28 5.94 -15.41
CA HIS A 158 -11.69 4.61 -15.25
C HIS A 158 -10.84 4.51 -13.96
N ALA A 159 -10.03 5.52 -13.67
CA ALA A 159 -9.22 5.55 -12.45
C ALA A 159 -10.06 5.44 -11.17
N LEU A 160 -11.20 6.14 -11.12
CA LEU A 160 -12.06 6.16 -9.93
C LEU A 160 -12.96 4.93 -9.85
N PHE A 161 -13.68 4.59 -10.92
CA PHE A 161 -14.75 3.59 -10.86
C PHE A 161 -14.27 2.16 -11.06
N ASP A 162 -13.23 1.93 -11.86
CA ASP A 162 -12.73 0.58 -12.13
C ASP A 162 -11.54 0.20 -11.24
N GLY A 163 -10.80 1.20 -10.77
CA GLY A 163 -9.64 1.06 -9.89
C GLY A 163 -9.97 1.35 -8.43
N LEU A 164 -10.07 2.64 -8.08
CA LEU A 164 -10.10 3.07 -6.67
C LEU A 164 -11.35 2.62 -5.91
N TYR A 165 -12.53 2.78 -6.49
CA TYR A 165 -13.80 2.44 -5.86
C TYR A 165 -13.87 0.96 -5.44
N PRO A 166 -13.67 -0.03 -6.32
CA PRO A 166 -13.75 -1.43 -5.92
C PRO A 166 -12.63 -1.84 -4.95
N ALA A 167 -11.45 -1.22 -5.05
CA ALA A 167 -10.38 -1.43 -4.07
C ALA A 167 -10.75 -0.86 -2.70
N TYR A 168 -11.38 0.31 -2.63
CA TYR A 168 -11.84 0.88 -1.38
C TYR A 168 -12.96 0.05 -0.75
N VAL A 169 -13.88 -0.49 -1.54
CA VAL A 169 -14.90 -1.46 -1.06
C VAL A 169 -14.24 -2.72 -0.47
N ALA A 170 -13.13 -3.20 -1.06
CA ALA A 170 -12.35 -4.29 -0.48
C ALA A 170 -11.77 -3.91 0.89
N LEU A 171 -11.26 -2.67 1.04
CA LEU A 171 -10.74 -2.16 2.30
C LEU A 171 -11.83 -2.02 3.39
N THR A 172 -13.04 -1.59 3.04
CA THR A 172 -14.12 -1.42 4.02
C THR A 172 -14.60 -2.74 4.63
N ARG A 173 -14.36 -3.88 3.97
CA ARG A 173 -14.64 -5.22 4.54
C ARG A 173 -13.80 -5.55 5.76
N PHE A 174 -12.66 -4.87 5.94
CA PHE A 174 -11.72 -5.10 7.04
C PHE A 174 -11.68 -3.92 8.02
N SER A 175 -12.86 -3.49 8.48
CA SER A 175 -13.03 -2.42 9.47
C SER A 175 -12.14 -2.64 10.72
N PRO A 176 -11.55 -1.59 11.31
CA PRO A 176 -11.70 -0.16 11.01
C PRO A 176 -10.66 0.42 10.03
N ARG A 177 -9.95 -0.41 9.24
CA ARG A 177 -8.76 0.02 8.47
C ARG A 177 -8.99 1.20 7.52
N HIS A 178 -10.17 1.32 6.92
CA HIS A 178 -10.54 2.43 6.05
C HIS A 178 -10.68 3.78 6.76
N LEU A 179 -10.74 3.80 8.10
CA LEU A 179 -10.83 5.01 8.92
C LEU A 179 -9.46 5.63 9.23
N HIS A 180 -8.37 4.97 8.85
CA HIS A 180 -7.01 5.43 9.06
C HIS A 180 -6.29 5.68 7.73
N PRO A 181 -5.27 6.55 7.67
CA PRO A 181 -4.44 6.69 6.48
C PRO A 181 -3.82 5.35 6.06
N PHE A 182 -3.84 5.08 4.76
CA PHE A 182 -3.28 3.88 4.14
C PHE A 182 -2.46 4.25 2.90
N ARG A 183 -1.59 3.34 2.48
CA ARG A 183 -0.80 3.50 1.25
C ARG A 183 -1.53 2.85 0.09
N ILE A 184 -1.52 3.45 -1.08
CA ILE A 184 -1.97 2.78 -2.30
C ILE A 184 -0.77 2.13 -2.99
N LEU A 185 -0.83 0.82 -3.21
CA LEU A 185 0.04 0.12 -4.15
C LEU A 185 -0.72 -0.01 -5.47
N ALA A 186 -0.27 0.68 -6.51
CA ALA A 186 -1.01 0.78 -7.76
C ALA A 186 -0.26 0.10 -8.92
N GLY A 187 -0.88 -0.92 -9.51
CA GLY A 187 -0.52 -1.47 -10.82
C GLY A 187 -1.04 -0.57 -11.94
N ILE A 188 -0.33 0.52 -12.20
CA ILE A 188 -0.70 1.53 -13.20
C ILE A 188 0.47 1.77 -14.16
N ASN A 189 0.14 2.23 -15.38
CA ASN A 189 1.15 2.62 -16.36
C ASN A 189 1.87 3.91 -15.95
N ASN A 190 3.06 4.13 -16.49
CA ASN A 190 3.70 5.44 -16.34
C ASN A 190 2.97 6.45 -17.22
N CYS A 191 2.63 7.60 -16.66
CA CYS A 191 2.15 8.74 -17.42
C CYS A 191 2.76 10.03 -16.87
N ASN A 192 2.91 11.02 -17.75
CA ASN A 192 3.61 12.26 -17.41
C ASN A 192 2.72 13.26 -16.65
N ALA A 193 1.38 13.14 -16.75
CA ALA A 193 0.44 14.10 -16.19
C ALA A 193 -0.94 13.48 -15.85
N CYS A 194 -1.00 12.35 -15.15
CA CYS A 194 -2.29 11.81 -14.69
C CYS A 194 -2.70 12.42 -13.35
N TRP A 195 -3.87 13.05 -13.33
CA TRP A 195 -4.46 13.58 -12.10
C TRP A 195 -4.86 12.48 -11.12
N SER A 196 -5.13 11.27 -11.63
CA SER A 196 -5.45 10.10 -10.81
C SER A 196 -4.37 9.77 -9.79
N GLU A 197 -3.09 9.96 -10.10
CA GLU A 197 -1.99 9.66 -9.17
C GLU A 197 -1.98 10.61 -7.96
N ASP A 198 -2.26 11.91 -8.17
CA ASP A 198 -2.43 12.89 -7.10
C ASP A 198 -3.66 12.56 -6.26
N ILE A 199 -4.78 12.20 -6.90
CA ILE A 199 -6.01 11.79 -6.21
C ILE A 199 -5.78 10.54 -5.37
N TYR A 200 -5.14 9.50 -5.91
CA TYR A 200 -4.79 8.28 -5.19
C TYR A 200 -3.90 8.60 -3.98
N SER A 201 -2.87 9.42 -4.19
CA SER A 201 -1.95 9.83 -3.14
C SER A 201 -2.68 10.52 -1.98
N ARG A 202 -3.57 11.46 -2.28
CA ARG A 202 -4.36 12.20 -1.27
C ARG A 202 -5.41 11.32 -0.60
N PHE A 203 -6.09 10.47 -1.37
CA PHE A 203 -7.15 9.59 -0.86
C PHE A 203 -6.62 8.57 0.14
N GLY A 204 -5.45 7.95 -0.14
CA GLY A 204 -4.82 7.05 0.82
C GLY A 204 -4.25 7.79 2.05
N GLY A 205 -3.71 8.99 1.86
CA GLY A 205 -3.11 9.77 2.94
C GLY A 205 -1.67 9.37 3.30
N LEU A 206 -1.22 8.15 2.95
CA LEU A 206 0.20 7.75 3.01
C LEU A 206 0.89 7.72 1.63
N GLY A 207 0.22 8.26 0.61
CA GLY A 207 0.74 8.35 -0.74
C GLY A 207 0.57 7.09 -1.58
N ILE A 208 1.16 7.14 -2.78
CA ILE A 208 1.12 6.08 -3.78
C ILE A 208 2.50 5.44 -3.96
N LEU A 209 2.54 4.12 -3.97
CA LEU A 209 3.67 3.32 -4.43
C LEU A 209 3.27 2.66 -5.75
N LYS A 210 3.93 3.04 -6.85
CA LYS A 210 3.68 2.37 -8.14
C LYS A 210 4.27 0.95 -8.09
N GLN A 211 3.52 -0.04 -8.55
CA GLN A 211 3.99 -1.42 -8.62
C GLN A 211 5.26 -1.52 -9.49
N SER A 212 5.34 -0.78 -10.59
CA SER A 212 6.55 -0.75 -11.45
C SER A 212 7.82 -0.29 -10.70
N VAL A 213 7.67 0.58 -9.70
CA VAL A 213 8.77 1.01 -8.82
C VAL A 213 9.12 -0.11 -7.84
N LEU A 214 8.12 -0.70 -7.19
CA LEU A 214 8.33 -1.83 -6.28
C LEU A 214 8.97 -3.04 -6.99
N ASN A 215 8.59 -3.34 -8.24
CA ASN A 215 9.19 -4.38 -9.08
C ASN A 215 10.69 -4.17 -9.30
N LYS A 216 11.10 -2.91 -9.54
CA LYS A 216 12.52 -2.57 -9.71
C LYS A 216 13.25 -2.69 -8.38
N MET A 217 12.64 -2.23 -7.29
CA MET A 217 13.23 -2.27 -5.95
C MET A 217 13.35 -3.70 -5.40
N SER A 218 12.46 -4.61 -5.78
CA SER A 218 12.43 -5.99 -5.27
C SER A 218 13.40 -6.94 -5.97
N LYS A 219 14.14 -6.47 -6.98
CA LYS A 219 15.21 -7.27 -7.61
C LYS A 219 16.34 -7.49 -6.59
N GLY A 220 16.43 -8.70 -6.06
CA GLY A 220 17.42 -9.06 -5.04
C GLY A 220 17.16 -8.50 -3.64
N TYR A 221 16.00 -7.89 -3.40
CA TYR A 221 15.60 -7.39 -2.07
C TYR A 221 14.20 -7.87 -1.71
N TRP A 222 14.02 -8.24 -0.45
CA TRP A 222 12.73 -8.61 0.10
C TRP A 222 12.07 -7.41 0.76
N PHE A 223 10.77 -7.28 0.52
CA PHE A 223 9.90 -6.36 1.24
C PHE A 223 8.85 -7.16 2.00
N MET A 224 8.39 -6.66 3.14
CA MET A 224 7.32 -7.25 3.92
C MET A 224 6.27 -6.18 4.22
N PHE A 225 5.04 -6.39 3.78
CA PHE A 225 3.91 -5.54 4.17
C PHE A 225 3.44 -5.92 5.55
N GLU A 226 3.33 -4.94 6.44
CA GLU A 226 2.72 -5.16 7.76
C GLU A 226 1.26 -5.59 7.61
N GLU A 227 0.50 -4.85 6.80
CA GLU A 227 -0.85 -5.17 6.38
C GLU A 227 -1.03 -4.81 4.91
N LEU A 228 -1.61 -5.73 4.14
CA LEU A 228 -1.97 -5.47 2.75
C LEU A 228 -3.34 -6.04 2.43
N VAL A 229 -4.21 -5.21 1.87
CA VAL A 229 -5.53 -5.62 1.35
C VAL A 229 -5.44 -5.75 -0.16
N MET A 230 -5.86 -6.91 -0.68
CA MET A 230 -6.05 -7.17 -2.11
C MET A 230 -7.49 -7.58 -2.38
N GLY A 231 -7.98 -7.20 -3.55
CA GLY A 231 -9.31 -7.60 -4.01
C GLY A 231 -9.99 -6.46 -4.76
N SER A 232 -10.88 -6.84 -5.66
CA SER A 232 -11.82 -5.94 -6.29
C SER A 232 -13.20 -6.32 -5.76
N GLY A 233 -13.92 -5.36 -5.16
CA GLY A 233 -15.29 -5.55 -4.67
C GLY A 233 -16.35 -5.88 -5.75
N THR A 234 -15.92 -6.31 -6.94
CA THR A 234 -16.72 -6.58 -8.16
C THR A 234 -16.85 -8.07 -8.43
#